data_AF-A0A521PE15-F1
#
_entry.id   AF-A0A521PE15-F1
#
_cell.length_a   1.000
_cell.length_b   1.000
_cell.length_c   1.000
_cell.angle_alpha   90.00
_cell.angle_beta   90.00
_cell.angle_gamma   90.00
#
_symmetry.space_group_name_H-M   'P 1'
#
loop_
_entity.id
_entity.type
_entity.pdbx_description
1 polymer ?
#
loop_
_entity_poly.entity_id
_entity_poly.type
_entity_poly.pdbx_seq_one_letter_code
_entity_poly.pdbx_strand_id
1 'polypeptide(L)'
;MRVPTRRWTIGALSAAAATPAVAASLSWKPGLEGQRKADRGDGTFLNPILAGDHPDPTILKDGADYYMTFSSFEAYPGVVIWHSRDLVNWAPITAALKTPIGSVWACELIKHAGRYYIYIPARFPDRRSTYVIWADDIRGPWSEPVDLKLPDHIDPGHAVGEDGKRYLFLSGGDRVRLTDDGMATDGPVEHVYDPWRYPVEWDVEGFAPEGPKITRRGDWFYLITAVGGTAGPPTGHMVIVARSRSIHGPWEHCPANPVVRTTSRDEKWWSRGHATLVEGPAGDWWMMYHGYENGFWTLGRQCLLDPIAWTADGWFKATGGDLSRPLRKPRGGQAGPHGLALSDDFSASKMGVQWAFADPAAGEADRLRYDSGLVLAARGTAPKDSPPLTFIAGDQAYEIEVDIEAPADGSAGILLFYDKQLYCGLSFDGERFVTHQYGMERGRPANPNGRKMRVRLRNDRHIVTFHTSPDGRTWTKFDRQMEVSGYHHNVRGGFMALRPGLFAAGRGDARFRNLTYRALP
;
A
#
# COMPACT_ATOMS: atom_id res chain seq x y z
N MET A 1 54.21 54.14 24.23
CA MET A 1 52.98 53.38 24.57
C MET A 1 52.51 52.65 23.31
N ARG A 2 52.92 51.38 23.14
CA ARG A 2 52.44 50.43 22.10
C ARG A 2 52.90 49.04 22.56
N VAL A 3 51.93 48.21 22.92
CA VAL A 3 52.11 46.83 23.42
C VAL A 3 52.25 45.89 22.20
N PRO A 4 53.15 44.88 22.21
CA PRO A 4 53.29 43.95 21.09
C PRO A 4 52.21 42.87 21.14
N THR A 5 51.60 42.62 19.98
CA THR A 5 50.60 41.59 19.73
C THR A 5 51.27 40.21 19.57
N ARG A 6 50.93 39.25 20.46
CA ARG A 6 51.27 37.83 20.28
C ARG A 6 50.23 37.17 19.37
N ARG A 7 50.69 36.63 18.23
CA ARG A 7 49.92 35.74 17.35
C ARG A 7 49.82 34.36 17.98
N TRP A 8 48.60 33.84 18.10
CA TRP A 8 48.33 32.44 18.43
C TRP A 8 48.19 31.66 17.13
N THR A 9 49.08 30.69 16.91
CA THR A 9 48.96 29.67 15.86
C THR A 9 48.01 28.56 16.33
N ILE A 10 46.86 28.45 15.69
CA ILE A 10 45.94 27.31 15.86
C ILE A 10 46.46 26.19 14.96
N GLY A 11 46.90 25.08 15.57
CA GLY A 11 47.26 23.86 14.85
C GLY A 11 45.99 23.19 14.33
N ALA A 12 45.89 23.02 13.00
CA ALA A 12 44.84 22.25 12.38
C ALA A 12 45.11 20.75 12.58
N LEU A 13 44.35 20.11 13.47
CA LEU A 13 44.24 18.65 13.52
C LEU A 13 43.40 18.23 12.30
N SER A 14 44.06 17.63 11.31
CA SER A 14 43.40 16.92 10.21
C SER A 14 42.73 15.67 10.77
N ALA A 15 41.44 15.78 11.07
CA ALA A 15 40.59 14.60 11.17
C ALA A 15 40.38 14.08 9.75
N ALA A 16 40.98 12.94 9.42
CA ALA A 16 40.65 12.21 8.22
C ALA A 16 39.18 11.80 8.32
N ALA A 17 38.31 12.54 7.62
CA ALA A 17 36.93 12.15 7.44
C ALA A 17 36.93 10.79 6.72
N ALA A 18 36.53 9.73 7.43
CA ALA A 18 36.23 8.47 6.80
C ALA A 18 35.10 8.75 5.79
N THR A 19 35.43 8.68 4.50
CA THR A 19 34.44 8.63 3.43
C THR A 19 33.46 7.50 3.77
N PRO A 20 32.14 7.77 3.84
CA PRO A 20 31.17 6.70 4.05
C PRO A 20 31.40 5.69 2.92
N ALA A 21 31.63 4.43 3.30
CA ALA A 21 31.70 3.34 2.36
C ALA A 21 30.44 3.43 1.48
N VAL A 22 30.63 3.61 0.17
CA VAL A 22 29.54 3.60 -0.81
C VAL A 22 28.76 2.32 -0.56
N ALA A 23 27.58 2.44 0.06
CA ALA A 23 26.71 1.31 0.27
C ALA A 23 26.49 0.69 -1.11
N ALA A 24 26.92 -0.57 -1.29
CA ALA A 24 26.68 -1.31 -2.53
C ALA A 24 25.23 -1.05 -2.96
N SER A 25 25.05 -0.46 -4.13
CA SER A 25 23.74 0.01 -4.58
C SER A 25 22.76 -1.15 -4.51
N LEU A 26 21.71 -0.99 -3.72
CA LEU A 26 20.55 -1.87 -3.71
C LEU A 26 20.05 -2.05 -5.13
N SER A 27 20.17 -3.27 -5.64
CA SER A 27 19.67 -3.64 -6.96
C SER A 27 18.72 -4.81 -6.79
N TRP A 28 17.43 -4.54 -6.99
CA TRP A 28 16.42 -5.57 -7.14
C TRP A 28 16.65 -6.28 -8.48
N LYS A 29 16.33 -7.58 -8.52
CA LYS A 29 16.30 -8.27 -9.80
C LYS A 29 15.13 -7.73 -10.64
N PRO A 30 15.29 -7.63 -11.97
CA PRO A 30 14.17 -7.30 -12.84
C PRO A 30 13.16 -8.45 -12.85
N GLY A 31 11.90 -8.11 -12.60
CA GLY A 31 10.73 -8.96 -12.73
C GLY A 31 10.02 -8.76 -14.06
N LEU A 32 8.71 -8.99 -14.08
CA LEU A 32 7.85 -8.69 -15.23
C LEU A 32 8.02 -7.23 -15.63
N GLU A 33 8.22 -6.96 -16.92
CA GLU A 33 8.34 -5.58 -17.45
C GLU A 33 9.45 -4.73 -16.79
N GLY A 34 10.45 -5.40 -16.20
CA GLY A 34 11.55 -4.76 -15.46
C GLY A 34 11.21 -4.38 -14.02
N GLN A 35 9.99 -4.63 -13.55
CA GLN A 35 9.52 -4.27 -12.20
C GLN A 35 10.44 -4.83 -11.11
N ARG A 36 10.53 -4.15 -9.96
CA ARG A 36 11.32 -4.65 -8.82
C ARG A 36 10.83 -6.01 -8.34
N LYS A 37 11.70 -7.02 -8.37
CA LYS A 37 11.46 -8.35 -7.78
C LYS A 37 12.25 -8.55 -6.50
N ALA A 38 11.55 -8.91 -5.42
CA ALA A 38 12.15 -9.17 -4.11
C ALA A 38 13.08 -10.38 -4.10
N ASP A 39 12.64 -11.50 -4.69
CA ASP A 39 13.42 -12.74 -4.75
C ASP A 39 14.65 -12.60 -5.65
N ARG A 40 15.83 -12.84 -5.07
CA ARG A 40 17.11 -12.76 -5.77
C ARG A 40 17.52 -14.08 -6.41
N GLY A 41 16.78 -15.16 -6.25
CA GLY A 41 17.05 -16.46 -6.89
C GLY A 41 18.32 -17.16 -6.40
N ASP A 42 18.96 -16.65 -5.34
CA ASP A 42 20.17 -17.18 -4.71
C ASP A 42 19.92 -17.62 -3.25
N GLY A 43 18.64 -17.81 -2.90
CA GLY A 43 18.20 -18.09 -1.53
C GLY A 43 18.11 -16.85 -0.64
N THR A 44 18.26 -15.65 -1.20
CA THR A 44 18.03 -14.37 -0.50
C THR A 44 16.93 -13.54 -1.16
N PHE A 45 16.41 -12.55 -0.44
CA PHE A 45 15.45 -11.57 -0.95
C PHE A 45 15.83 -10.16 -0.49
N LEU A 46 15.27 -9.16 -1.18
CA LEU A 46 15.31 -7.76 -0.77
C LEU A 46 13.90 -7.26 -0.50
N ASN A 47 13.73 -6.50 0.58
CA ASN A 47 12.52 -5.73 0.78
C ASN A 47 12.41 -4.60 -0.26
N PRO A 48 11.20 -4.18 -0.64
CA PRO A 48 9.92 -4.69 -0.15
C PRO A 48 9.55 -6.00 -0.84
N ILE A 49 8.81 -6.88 -0.15
CA ILE A 49 8.28 -8.11 -0.76
C ILE A 49 7.08 -7.85 -1.67
N LEU A 50 6.42 -6.69 -1.56
CA LEU A 50 5.50 -6.16 -2.56
C LEU A 50 5.70 -4.65 -2.65
N ALA A 51 6.14 -4.19 -3.83
CA ALA A 51 6.43 -2.79 -4.09
C ALA A 51 5.17 -2.00 -4.43
N GLY A 52 5.18 -0.69 -4.17
CA GLY A 52 4.00 0.17 -4.28
C GLY A 52 3.04 -0.02 -3.11
N ASP A 53 1.91 0.68 -3.16
CA ASP A 53 0.98 0.88 -2.05
C ASP A 53 0.22 -0.39 -1.63
N HIS A 54 0.87 -1.19 -0.79
CA HIS A 54 0.39 -2.40 -0.13
C HIS A 54 0.42 -2.25 1.41
N PRO A 55 -0.42 -1.37 1.98
CA PRO A 55 -0.47 -1.10 3.41
C PRO A 55 -1.27 -2.10 4.22
N ASP A 56 -0.97 -2.12 5.51
CA ASP A 56 -1.73 -2.83 6.54
C ASP A 56 -1.89 -4.34 6.24
N PRO A 57 -0.78 -5.07 6.01
CA PRO A 57 -0.85 -6.48 5.62
C PRO A 57 -1.50 -7.33 6.72
N THR A 58 -2.59 -8.01 6.36
CA THR A 58 -3.14 -9.14 7.12
C THR A 58 -2.88 -10.42 6.31
N ILE A 59 -2.38 -11.45 6.99
CA ILE A 59 -1.97 -12.70 6.36
C ILE A 59 -2.64 -13.90 7.02
N LEU A 60 -2.95 -14.90 6.19
CA LEU A 60 -3.48 -16.19 6.59
C LEU A 60 -2.60 -17.29 6.02
N LYS A 61 -2.17 -18.22 6.88
CA LYS A 61 -1.60 -19.51 6.47
C LYS A 61 -2.71 -20.56 6.47
N ASP A 62 -2.88 -21.28 5.36
CA ASP A 62 -3.83 -22.38 5.21
C ASP A 62 -3.13 -23.58 4.55
N GLY A 63 -2.68 -24.51 5.38
CA GLY A 63 -1.80 -25.60 4.93
C GLY A 63 -0.45 -25.06 4.44
N ALA A 64 -0.15 -25.31 3.16
CA ALA A 64 1.07 -24.85 2.50
C ALA A 64 0.90 -23.49 1.78
N ASP A 65 -0.32 -22.97 1.74
CA ASP A 65 -0.68 -21.75 1.03
C ASP A 65 -0.76 -20.57 2.00
N TYR A 66 -0.29 -19.41 1.53
CA TYR A 66 -0.36 -18.14 2.23
C TYR A 66 -1.21 -17.16 1.44
N TYR A 67 -2.13 -16.48 2.13
CA TYR A 67 -2.99 -15.47 1.55
C TYR A 67 -2.81 -14.15 2.27
N MET A 68 -2.73 -13.05 1.53
CA MET A 68 -2.57 -11.71 2.10
C MET A 68 -3.49 -10.72 1.40
N THR A 69 -3.99 -9.74 2.14
CA THR A 69 -4.69 -8.58 1.60
C THR A 69 -4.26 -7.31 2.32
N PHE A 70 -4.64 -6.17 1.76
CA PHE A 70 -4.22 -4.82 2.15
C PHE A 70 -5.41 -3.88 2.17
N SER A 71 -5.24 -2.71 2.82
CA SER A 71 -6.20 -1.61 2.70
C SER A 71 -6.27 -1.13 1.25
N SER A 72 -7.48 -0.94 0.71
CA SER A 72 -7.68 -0.41 -0.65
C SER A 72 -8.13 1.06 -0.70
N PHE A 73 -8.40 1.68 0.46
CA PHE A 73 -8.95 3.04 0.57
C PHE A 73 -10.16 3.20 -0.33
N GLU A 74 -10.14 4.20 -1.19
CA GLU A 74 -11.24 4.57 -2.09
C GLU A 74 -11.23 3.76 -3.39
N ALA A 75 -10.32 2.79 -3.57
CA ALA A 75 -10.21 2.01 -4.81
C ALA A 75 -11.16 0.80 -4.83
N TYR A 76 -11.97 0.69 -5.89
CA TYR A 76 -12.89 -0.44 -6.11
C TYR A 76 -12.88 -1.01 -7.54
N PRO A 77 -13.03 -2.33 -7.72
CA PRO A 77 -13.04 -3.38 -6.68
C PRO A 77 -11.74 -3.39 -5.85
N GLY A 78 -11.86 -3.66 -4.56
CA GLY A 78 -10.79 -3.53 -3.58
C GLY A 78 -10.55 -4.84 -2.82
N VAL A 79 -9.69 -4.77 -1.79
CA VAL A 79 -9.32 -5.93 -0.96
C VAL A 79 -8.81 -7.08 -1.84
N VAL A 80 -7.75 -6.82 -2.58
CA VAL A 80 -7.12 -7.79 -3.49
C VAL A 80 -6.42 -8.85 -2.68
N ILE A 81 -6.78 -10.11 -2.92
CA ILE A 81 -6.16 -11.26 -2.28
C ILE A 81 -4.95 -11.67 -3.11
N TRP A 82 -3.81 -11.79 -2.42
CA TRP A 82 -2.54 -12.27 -2.93
C TRP A 82 -2.26 -13.66 -2.41
N HIS A 83 -1.61 -14.50 -3.22
CA HIS A 83 -1.23 -15.87 -2.87
C HIS A 83 0.28 -16.08 -2.96
N SER A 84 0.83 -16.86 -2.03
CA SER A 84 2.23 -17.29 -2.00
C SER A 84 2.37 -18.69 -1.40
N ARG A 85 3.52 -19.31 -1.65
CA ARG A 85 4.00 -20.54 -0.98
C ARG A 85 5.41 -20.40 -0.38
N ASP A 86 5.97 -19.19 -0.39
CA ASP A 86 7.31 -18.92 0.14
C ASP A 86 7.44 -17.57 0.86
N LEU A 87 6.33 -16.85 1.07
CA LEU A 87 6.22 -15.51 1.69
C LEU A 87 6.96 -14.38 0.94
N VAL A 88 7.61 -14.65 -0.19
CA VAL A 88 8.43 -13.67 -0.93
C VAL A 88 7.86 -13.41 -2.32
N ASN A 89 7.44 -14.46 -3.02
CA ASN A 89 6.83 -14.37 -4.34
C ASN A 89 5.31 -14.40 -4.17
N TRP A 90 4.64 -13.34 -4.62
CA TRP A 90 3.21 -13.11 -4.39
C TRP A 90 2.54 -12.77 -5.72
N ALA A 91 1.44 -13.43 -6.03
CA ALA A 91 0.60 -13.10 -7.19
C ALA A 91 -0.83 -12.81 -6.75
N PRO A 92 -1.49 -11.80 -7.34
CA PRO A 92 -2.88 -11.51 -7.01
C PRO A 92 -3.79 -12.56 -7.65
N ILE A 93 -4.85 -12.96 -6.93
CA ILE A 93 -5.77 -14.02 -7.38
C ILE A 93 -7.21 -13.54 -7.58
N THR A 94 -7.68 -12.57 -6.80
CA THR A 94 -9.05 -12.02 -6.92
C THR A 94 -9.18 -10.72 -6.12
N ALA A 95 -10.19 -9.92 -6.42
CA ALA A 95 -10.64 -8.82 -5.55
C ALA A 95 -11.87 -9.29 -4.76
N ALA A 96 -11.77 -9.25 -3.42
CA ALA A 96 -12.83 -9.77 -2.56
C ALA A 96 -14.02 -8.80 -2.43
N LEU A 97 -13.75 -7.48 -2.46
CA LEU A 97 -14.75 -6.45 -2.22
C LEU A 97 -15.11 -5.73 -3.52
N LYS A 98 -16.32 -5.98 -4.01
CA LYS A 98 -16.84 -5.34 -5.23
C LYS A 98 -17.76 -4.15 -4.94
N THR A 99 -18.52 -4.23 -3.85
CA THR A 99 -19.48 -3.22 -3.44
C THR A 99 -18.78 -2.06 -2.71
N PRO A 100 -18.90 -0.81 -3.17
CA PRO A 100 -18.36 0.35 -2.47
C PRO A 100 -18.97 0.53 -1.08
N ILE A 101 -18.14 0.47 -0.04
CA ILE A 101 -18.52 0.67 1.38
C ILE A 101 -17.78 1.85 2.03
N GLY A 102 -17.25 2.79 1.23
CA GLY A 102 -16.45 3.93 1.68
C GLY A 102 -14.94 3.69 1.54
N SER A 103 -14.11 4.47 2.22
CA SER A 103 -12.66 4.23 2.26
C SER A 103 -12.35 3.01 3.11
N VAL A 104 -11.80 1.95 2.51
CA VAL A 104 -11.38 0.70 3.17
C VAL A 104 -10.06 0.89 3.91
N TRP A 105 -10.05 0.61 5.20
CA TRP A 105 -8.86 0.65 6.07
C TRP A 105 -8.41 -0.78 6.45
N ALA A 106 -7.53 -0.90 7.45
CA ALA A 106 -6.81 -2.15 7.73
C ALA A 106 -7.74 -3.33 8.00
N CYS A 107 -7.61 -4.35 7.16
CA CYS A 107 -8.49 -5.52 7.20
C CYS A 107 -7.97 -6.61 8.15
N GLU A 108 -8.81 -7.60 8.41
CA GLU A 108 -8.41 -8.88 9.00
C GLU A 108 -8.91 -10.06 8.19
N LEU A 109 -7.98 -10.82 7.62
CA LEU A 109 -8.24 -12.04 6.85
C LEU A 109 -7.99 -13.26 7.74
N ILE A 110 -9.03 -14.05 7.96
CA ILE A 110 -8.95 -15.29 8.74
C ILE A 110 -9.71 -16.43 8.07
N LYS A 111 -9.40 -17.65 8.50
CA LYS A 111 -10.22 -18.83 8.26
C LYS A 111 -10.72 -19.37 9.59
N HIS A 112 -12.01 -19.58 9.70
CA HIS A 112 -12.64 -20.15 10.89
C HIS A 112 -13.69 -21.18 10.47
N ALA A 113 -13.65 -22.36 11.10
CA ALA A 113 -14.56 -23.47 10.80
C ALA A 113 -14.70 -23.79 9.30
N GLY A 114 -13.59 -23.73 8.55
CA GLY A 114 -13.54 -24.04 7.11
C GLY A 114 -13.87 -22.87 6.17
N ARG A 115 -14.38 -21.75 6.69
CA ARG A 115 -14.78 -20.57 5.90
C ARG A 115 -13.78 -19.43 6.04
N TYR A 116 -13.56 -18.68 4.97
CA TYR A 116 -12.75 -17.46 4.97
C TYR A 116 -13.61 -16.25 5.30
N TYR A 117 -13.06 -15.32 6.08
CA TYR A 117 -13.70 -14.08 6.48
C TYR A 117 -12.72 -12.93 6.27
N ILE A 118 -13.25 -11.78 5.87
CA ILE A 118 -12.52 -10.51 5.94
C ILE A 118 -13.35 -9.51 6.74
N TYR A 119 -12.80 -9.05 7.85
CA TYR A 119 -13.35 -7.92 8.62
C TYR A 119 -12.74 -6.62 8.10
N ILE A 120 -13.60 -5.68 7.71
CA ILE A 120 -13.25 -4.51 6.90
C ILE A 120 -13.76 -3.24 7.59
N PRO A 121 -12.90 -2.49 8.29
CA PRO A 121 -13.25 -1.14 8.73
C PRO A 121 -13.32 -0.24 7.50
N ALA A 122 -14.42 0.50 7.36
CA ALA A 122 -14.63 1.41 6.25
C ALA A 122 -15.27 2.72 6.69
N ARG A 123 -14.86 3.81 6.04
CA ARG A 123 -15.29 5.18 6.35
C ARG A 123 -15.93 5.87 5.15
N PHE A 124 -17.18 6.23 5.29
CA PHE A 124 -17.84 7.24 4.47
C PHE A 124 -17.56 8.65 5.05
N PRO A 125 -17.87 9.74 4.31
CA PRO A 125 -17.69 11.10 4.83
C PRO A 125 -18.43 11.38 6.15
N ASP A 126 -19.61 10.79 6.33
CA ASP A 126 -20.56 11.04 7.42
C ASP A 126 -20.68 9.90 8.44
N ARG A 127 -20.14 8.71 8.11
CA ARG A 127 -20.22 7.53 8.99
C ARG A 127 -19.02 6.60 8.82
N ARG A 128 -18.75 5.80 9.84
CA ARG A 128 -17.78 4.71 9.83
C ARG A 128 -18.43 3.47 10.40
N SER A 129 -17.98 2.29 9.98
CA SER A 129 -18.28 1.02 10.65
C SER A 129 -17.24 -0.03 10.30
N THR A 130 -17.32 -1.19 10.94
CA THR A 130 -16.65 -2.41 10.50
C THR A 130 -17.67 -3.33 9.84
N TYR A 131 -17.32 -3.82 8.65
CA TYR A 131 -18.10 -4.78 7.88
C TYR A 131 -17.44 -6.15 7.92
N VAL A 132 -18.17 -7.20 7.58
CA VAL A 132 -17.61 -8.53 7.34
C VAL A 132 -18.12 -9.07 6.01
N ILE A 133 -17.21 -9.66 5.24
CA ILE A 133 -17.50 -10.50 4.08
C ILE A 133 -16.94 -11.90 4.31
N TRP A 134 -17.51 -12.89 3.63
CA TRP A 134 -17.05 -14.27 3.74
C TRP A 134 -17.12 -15.03 2.40
N ALA A 135 -16.33 -16.11 2.31
CA ALA A 135 -16.35 -17.04 1.20
C ALA A 135 -15.95 -18.45 1.65
N ASP A 136 -16.49 -19.48 1.00
CA ASP A 136 -16.09 -20.87 1.25
C ASP A 136 -14.85 -21.27 0.42
N ASP A 137 -14.55 -20.55 -0.67
CA ASP A 137 -13.28 -20.59 -1.43
C ASP A 137 -12.67 -19.17 -1.41
N ILE A 138 -11.37 -19.07 -1.12
CA ILE A 138 -10.64 -17.80 -1.08
C ILE A 138 -10.73 -17.00 -2.41
N ARG A 139 -10.93 -17.69 -3.54
CA ARG A 139 -11.13 -17.07 -4.87
C ARG A 139 -12.53 -16.48 -5.05
N GLY A 140 -13.44 -16.77 -4.13
CA GLY A 140 -14.83 -16.34 -4.12
C GLY A 140 -15.80 -17.40 -4.69
N PRO A 141 -17.07 -17.02 -4.90
CA PRO A 141 -17.61 -15.68 -4.69
C PRO A 141 -17.58 -15.26 -3.22
N TRP A 142 -17.24 -13.99 -2.98
CA TRP A 142 -17.33 -13.35 -1.67
C TRP A 142 -18.74 -12.80 -1.47
N SER A 143 -19.24 -12.88 -0.24
CA SER A 143 -20.58 -12.37 0.13
C SER A 143 -20.69 -10.86 0.00
N GLU A 144 -21.92 -10.34 -0.01
CA GLU A 144 -22.14 -8.92 0.25
C GLU A 144 -21.67 -8.54 1.67
N PRO A 145 -21.25 -7.28 1.91
CA PRO A 145 -20.80 -6.82 3.22
C PRO A 145 -21.94 -6.78 4.25
N VAL A 146 -21.70 -7.36 5.43
CA VAL A 146 -22.58 -7.29 6.60
C VAL A 146 -22.00 -6.29 7.60
N ASP A 147 -22.79 -5.31 8.02
CA ASP A 147 -22.35 -4.24 8.93
C ASP A 147 -22.42 -4.68 10.40
N LEU A 148 -21.27 -4.69 11.10
CA LEU A 148 -21.15 -5.08 12.51
C LEU A 148 -21.50 -3.96 13.50
N LYS A 149 -21.84 -2.75 13.01
CA LYS A 149 -22.28 -1.61 13.83
C LYS A 149 -21.22 -1.15 14.85
N LEU A 150 -19.99 -0.99 14.40
CA LEU A 150 -18.84 -0.52 15.20
C LEU A 150 -18.36 0.86 14.70
N PRO A 151 -19.09 1.96 14.99
CA PRO A 151 -18.78 3.27 14.41
C PRO A 151 -17.54 3.94 15.01
N ASP A 152 -17.17 3.56 16.23
CA ASP A 152 -16.15 4.26 17.02
C ASP A 152 -14.75 3.63 16.92
N HIS A 153 -14.62 2.51 16.21
CA HIS A 153 -13.39 1.73 16.16
C HIS A 153 -12.95 1.33 14.74
N ILE A 154 -11.68 0.97 14.61
CA ILE A 154 -11.05 0.50 13.38
C ILE A 154 -10.15 -0.70 13.66
N ASP A 155 -9.53 -1.21 12.60
CA ASP A 155 -8.47 -2.21 12.63
C ASP A 155 -8.86 -3.46 13.42
N PRO A 156 -9.90 -4.19 13.00
CA PRO A 156 -10.28 -5.42 13.66
C PRO A 156 -9.11 -6.42 13.64
N GLY A 157 -8.97 -7.17 14.74
CA GLY A 157 -8.08 -8.32 14.86
C GLY A 157 -8.84 -9.50 15.42
N HIS A 158 -8.92 -10.62 14.70
CA HIS A 158 -9.76 -11.74 15.10
C HIS A 158 -8.99 -12.73 15.99
N ALA A 159 -9.67 -13.26 16.99
CA ALA A 159 -9.15 -14.34 17.81
C ALA A 159 -10.24 -15.29 18.28
N VAL A 160 -9.84 -16.50 18.66
CA VAL A 160 -10.67 -17.45 19.40
C VAL A 160 -10.08 -17.59 20.80
N GLY A 161 -10.91 -17.32 21.81
CA GLY A 161 -10.56 -17.44 23.21
C GLY A 161 -10.40 -18.89 23.68
N GLU A 162 -9.80 -19.08 24.85
CA GLU A 162 -9.77 -20.37 25.53
C GLU A 162 -11.16 -20.89 25.93
N ASP A 163 -12.17 -20.02 25.95
CA ASP A 163 -13.59 -20.34 26.15
C ASP A 163 -14.30 -20.80 24.87
N GLY A 164 -13.60 -20.84 23.74
CA GLY A 164 -14.15 -21.21 22.43
C GLY A 164 -14.93 -20.08 21.74
N LYS A 165 -15.00 -18.88 22.32
CA LYS A 165 -15.71 -17.74 21.75
C LYS A 165 -14.82 -16.91 20.84
N ARG A 166 -15.46 -16.23 19.89
CA ARG A 166 -14.82 -15.40 18.87
C ARG A 166 -14.82 -13.95 19.33
N TYR A 167 -13.71 -13.26 19.08
CA TYR A 167 -13.52 -11.87 19.46
C TYR A 167 -12.94 -11.07 18.30
N LEU A 168 -13.30 -9.79 18.23
CA LEU A 168 -12.53 -8.77 17.54
C LEU A 168 -11.85 -7.88 18.57
N PHE A 169 -10.53 -7.79 18.48
CA PHE A 169 -9.75 -6.71 19.09
C PHE A 169 -9.78 -5.51 18.16
N LEU A 170 -9.80 -4.31 18.73
CA LEU A 170 -10.07 -3.06 18.04
C LEU A 170 -9.01 -2.01 18.42
N SER A 171 -8.89 -0.96 17.62
CA SER A 171 -8.06 0.22 17.94
C SER A 171 -8.32 0.73 19.36
N GLY A 172 -7.28 1.21 20.04
CA GLY A 172 -7.39 1.75 21.40
C GLY A 172 -7.27 0.71 22.53
N GLY A 173 -7.17 -0.58 22.21
CA GLY A 173 -7.07 -1.64 23.22
C GLY A 173 -8.42 -2.21 23.68
N ASP A 174 -9.45 -1.99 22.86
CA ASP A 174 -10.79 -2.47 23.09
C ASP A 174 -11.04 -3.82 22.40
N ARG A 175 -12.06 -4.54 22.83
CA ARG A 175 -12.46 -5.83 22.28
C ARG A 175 -13.97 -5.99 22.33
N VAL A 176 -14.53 -6.70 21.36
CA VAL A 176 -15.95 -7.11 21.36
C VAL A 176 -16.05 -8.59 21.02
N ARG A 177 -17.02 -9.28 21.64
CA ARG A 177 -17.35 -10.67 21.30
C ARG A 177 -18.17 -10.70 20.00
N LEU A 178 -17.98 -11.74 19.21
CA LEU A 178 -18.78 -12.02 18.02
C LEU A 178 -19.73 -13.18 18.27
N THR A 179 -20.83 -13.20 17.52
CA THR A 179 -21.65 -14.41 17.34
C THR A 179 -20.83 -15.57 16.78
N ASP A 180 -21.28 -16.81 16.98
CA ASP A 180 -20.52 -17.99 16.55
C ASP A 180 -20.28 -18.01 15.02
N ASP A 181 -21.24 -17.52 14.22
CA ASP A 181 -21.08 -17.35 12.77
C ASP A 181 -20.15 -16.20 12.36
N GLY A 182 -19.84 -15.29 13.30
CA GLY A 182 -18.92 -14.16 13.13
C GLY A 182 -19.52 -12.96 12.39
N MET A 183 -20.85 -12.91 12.24
CA MET A 183 -21.58 -11.93 11.42
C MET A 183 -22.25 -10.81 12.22
N ALA A 184 -22.19 -10.86 13.55
CA ALA A 184 -22.69 -9.81 14.44
C ALA A 184 -21.85 -9.73 15.71
N THR A 185 -21.92 -8.60 16.39
CA THR A 185 -21.42 -8.46 17.77
C THR A 185 -22.36 -9.16 18.74
N ASP A 186 -21.80 -9.72 19.82
CA ASP A 186 -22.52 -10.42 20.88
C ASP A 186 -22.14 -9.84 22.24
N GLY A 187 -22.59 -8.61 22.50
CA GLY A 187 -22.33 -7.86 23.72
C GLY A 187 -21.73 -6.47 23.48
N PRO A 188 -21.44 -5.73 24.56
CA PRO A 188 -20.79 -4.43 24.47
C PRO A 188 -19.31 -4.55 24.08
N VAL A 189 -18.75 -3.45 23.61
CA VAL A 189 -17.29 -3.29 23.51
C VAL A 189 -16.72 -3.12 24.92
N GLU A 190 -15.62 -3.79 25.21
CA GLU A 190 -14.92 -3.80 26.48
C GLU A 190 -13.49 -3.31 26.30
N HIS A 191 -13.03 -2.42 27.18
CA HIS A 191 -11.61 -2.08 27.26
C HIS A 191 -10.83 -3.20 27.96
N VAL A 192 -9.79 -3.74 27.30
CA VAL A 192 -9.06 -4.91 27.81
C VAL A 192 -7.55 -4.71 27.91
N TYR A 193 -7.00 -3.65 27.31
CA TYR A 193 -5.56 -3.44 27.24
C TYR A 193 -5.20 -1.96 27.14
N ASP A 194 -4.41 -1.45 28.09
CA ASP A 194 -3.75 -0.15 27.98
C ASP A 194 -2.47 -0.28 27.14
N PRO A 195 -2.35 0.34 25.96
CA PRO A 195 -1.19 0.15 25.09
C PRO A 195 0.10 0.77 25.64
N TRP A 196 1.23 0.11 25.39
CA TRP A 196 2.54 0.56 25.87
C TRP A 196 2.85 1.99 25.41
N ARG A 197 3.31 2.82 26.37
CA ARG A 197 3.64 4.23 26.14
C ARG A 197 5.12 4.37 25.81
N TYR A 198 5.42 4.92 24.63
CA TYR A 198 6.76 5.30 24.25
C TYR A 198 7.26 6.52 25.05
N PRO A 199 8.59 6.73 25.14
CA PRO A 199 9.16 7.93 25.75
C PRO A 199 8.70 9.21 25.08
N VAL A 200 8.40 10.24 25.87
CA VAL A 200 7.78 11.50 25.41
C VAL A 200 8.70 12.31 24.47
N GLU A 201 10.01 12.10 24.56
CA GLU A 201 11.03 12.75 23.75
C GLU A 201 11.16 12.18 22.33
N TRP A 202 10.44 11.11 22.00
CA TRP A 202 10.44 10.57 20.64
C TRP A 202 9.52 11.36 19.73
N ASP A 203 10.06 11.83 18.60
CA ASP A 203 9.27 12.45 17.53
C ASP A 203 8.38 11.39 16.86
N VAL A 204 7.07 11.55 17.07
CA VAL A 204 5.99 10.70 16.56
C VAL A 204 4.84 11.57 16.07
N GLU A 205 3.94 11.02 15.25
CA GLU A 205 2.74 11.75 14.81
C GLU A 205 1.74 11.91 15.98
N GLY A 206 1.51 10.82 16.73
CA GLY A 206 0.60 10.83 17.87
C GLY A 206 0.41 9.45 18.50
N PHE A 207 -0.20 9.43 19.68
CA PHE A 207 -0.52 8.15 20.34
C PHE A 207 -1.81 7.59 19.75
N ALA A 208 -1.66 6.82 18.67
CA ALA A 208 -2.75 6.13 17.98
C ALA A 208 -2.53 4.61 18.05
N PRO A 209 -3.03 3.92 19.10
CA PRO A 209 -2.97 2.47 19.18
C PRO A 209 -3.92 1.83 18.16
N GLU A 210 -3.34 1.08 17.23
CA GLU A 210 -4.04 0.59 16.04
C GLU A 210 -3.52 -0.81 15.65
N GLY A 211 -4.12 -1.40 14.61
CA GLY A 211 -3.70 -2.70 14.04
C GLY A 211 -3.54 -3.87 15.01
N PRO A 212 -4.43 -4.13 16.00
CA PRO A 212 -4.31 -5.31 16.86
C PRO A 212 -4.36 -6.60 16.05
N LYS A 213 -3.36 -7.47 16.25
CA LYS A 213 -3.30 -8.84 15.73
C LYS A 213 -3.02 -9.80 16.88
N ILE A 214 -3.81 -10.87 16.96
CA ILE A 214 -3.64 -11.90 17.99
C ILE A 214 -2.96 -13.12 17.40
N THR A 215 -1.88 -13.57 18.03
CA THR A 215 -1.22 -14.85 17.70
C THR A 215 -1.22 -15.73 18.94
N ARG A 216 -1.74 -16.95 18.83
CA ARG A 216 -1.61 -17.95 19.90
C ARG A 216 -0.38 -18.82 19.66
N ARG A 217 0.49 -18.97 20.67
CA ARG A 217 1.62 -19.89 20.64
C ARG A 217 1.85 -20.51 22.02
N GLY A 218 1.68 -21.83 22.09
CA GLY A 218 1.66 -22.54 23.37
C GLY A 218 0.52 -22.03 24.26
N ASP A 219 0.85 -21.72 25.51
CA ASP A 219 -0.10 -21.22 26.51
C ASP A 219 -0.32 -19.70 26.46
N TRP A 220 0.30 -19.02 25.50
CA TRP A 220 0.26 -17.55 25.39
C TRP A 220 -0.55 -17.10 24.18
N PHE A 221 -1.36 -16.08 24.41
CA PHE A 221 -1.83 -15.14 23.39
C PHE A 221 -0.87 -13.96 23.35
N TYR A 222 -0.42 -13.59 22.15
CA TYR A 222 0.35 -12.38 21.89
C TYR A 222 -0.54 -11.38 21.19
N LEU A 223 -0.62 -10.17 21.74
CA LEU A 223 -1.28 -9.02 21.14
C LEU A 223 -0.20 -8.13 20.52
N ILE A 224 -0.16 -8.09 19.20
CA ILE A 224 0.71 -7.23 18.40
C ILE A 224 -0.12 -6.01 18.02
N THR A 225 0.35 -4.80 18.33
CA THR A 225 -0.32 -3.55 17.95
C THR A 225 0.68 -2.56 17.38
N ALA A 226 0.19 -1.57 16.65
CA ALA A 226 0.96 -0.40 16.23
C ALA A 226 0.67 0.81 17.13
N VAL A 227 1.66 1.68 17.31
CA VAL A 227 1.52 3.00 17.96
C VAL A 227 2.42 4.03 17.26
N GLY A 228 2.26 5.31 17.60
CA GLY A 228 3.10 6.42 17.11
C GLY A 228 2.56 7.13 15.85
N GLY A 229 1.46 6.62 15.29
CA GLY A 229 0.84 7.10 14.05
C GLY A 229 1.52 6.56 12.80
N THR A 230 0.91 6.75 11.64
CA THR A 230 1.35 6.19 10.35
C THR A 230 2.01 7.23 9.45
N ALA A 231 1.67 8.51 9.65
CA ALA A 231 2.19 9.64 8.90
C ALA A 231 3.28 10.38 9.69
N GLY A 232 3.57 11.62 9.26
CA GLY A 232 4.38 12.55 10.02
C GLY A 232 5.87 12.15 10.06
N PRO A 233 6.51 12.14 11.24
CA PRO A 233 7.93 11.84 11.37
C PRO A 233 8.30 10.44 10.85
N PRO A 234 9.42 10.30 10.10
CA PRO A 234 9.91 9.00 9.61
C PRO A 234 10.16 7.93 10.70
N THR A 235 10.31 8.35 11.95
CA THR A 235 10.58 7.53 13.12
C THR A 235 9.34 7.30 13.99
N GLY A 236 8.16 7.72 13.52
CA GLY A 236 6.93 7.76 14.31
C GLY A 236 6.35 6.37 14.57
N HIS A 237 6.03 5.64 13.52
CA HIS A 237 5.33 4.36 13.59
C HIS A 237 6.22 3.26 14.19
N MET A 238 5.61 2.40 15.01
CA MET A 238 6.31 1.28 15.65
C MET A 238 5.37 0.11 15.98
N VAL A 239 5.95 -1.09 16.09
CA VAL A 239 5.25 -2.30 16.53
C VAL A 239 5.54 -2.53 18.01
N ILE A 240 4.49 -2.73 18.79
CA ILE A 240 4.56 -3.11 20.19
C ILE A 240 3.86 -4.45 20.41
N VAL A 241 4.24 -5.14 21.47
CA VAL A 241 3.74 -6.47 21.80
C VAL A 241 3.34 -6.51 23.27
N ALA A 242 2.25 -7.19 23.55
CA ALA A 242 1.90 -7.69 24.87
C ALA A 242 1.54 -9.17 24.79
N ARG A 243 1.48 -9.87 25.93
CA ARG A 243 1.00 -11.26 25.99
C ARG A 243 0.13 -11.51 27.20
N SER A 244 -0.73 -12.53 27.10
CA SER A 244 -1.51 -13.03 28.24
C SER A 244 -1.73 -14.54 28.12
N ARG A 245 -1.96 -15.21 29.24
CA ARG A 245 -2.39 -16.62 29.26
C ARG A 245 -3.89 -16.80 28.99
N SER A 246 -4.64 -15.69 29.04
CA SER A 246 -6.06 -15.65 28.78
C SER A 246 -6.34 -14.59 27.71
N ILE A 247 -7.29 -14.85 26.82
CA ILE A 247 -7.74 -13.84 25.84
C ILE A 247 -8.34 -12.60 26.52
N HIS A 248 -8.72 -12.72 27.80
CA HIS A 248 -9.31 -11.66 28.63
C HIS A 248 -8.26 -10.84 29.39
N GLY A 249 -6.97 -11.19 29.29
CA GLY A 249 -5.92 -10.55 30.07
C GLY A 249 -5.77 -11.12 31.48
N PRO A 250 -5.03 -10.43 32.38
CA PRO A 250 -4.33 -9.18 32.11
C PRO A 250 -3.21 -9.37 31.08
N TRP A 251 -2.90 -8.30 30.34
CA TRP A 251 -1.86 -8.30 29.32
C TRP A 251 -0.55 -7.74 29.88
N GLU A 252 0.53 -8.51 29.75
CA GLU A 252 1.89 -8.11 30.11
C GLU A 252 2.56 -7.49 28.88
N HIS A 253 3.17 -6.30 29.00
CA HIS A 253 3.94 -5.72 27.92
C HIS A 253 5.25 -6.48 27.68
N CYS A 254 5.67 -6.57 26.42
CA CYS A 254 7.02 -6.98 26.10
C CYS A 254 8.03 -5.97 26.68
N PRO A 255 9.01 -6.40 27.49
CA PRO A 255 9.99 -5.49 28.09
C PRO A 255 10.92 -4.86 27.06
N ALA A 256 10.96 -5.39 25.83
CA ALA A 256 11.75 -4.87 24.71
C ALA A 256 10.94 -4.01 23.73
N ASN A 257 9.73 -3.56 24.10
CA ASN A 257 8.96 -2.66 23.25
C ASN A 257 9.70 -1.34 22.95
N PRO A 258 9.56 -0.79 21.74
CA PRO A 258 8.93 -1.40 20.57
C PRO A 258 9.83 -2.46 19.92
N VAL A 259 9.22 -3.51 19.35
CA VAL A 259 9.95 -4.60 18.68
C VAL A 259 10.43 -4.24 17.27
N VAL A 260 9.75 -3.28 16.63
CA VAL A 260 10.14 -2.68 15.34
C VAL A 260 9.90 -1.18 15.43
N ARG A 261 10.90 -0.39 15.06
CA ARG A 261 10.79 1.07 14.90
C ARG A 261 11.91 1.57 13.99
N THR A 262 11.62 2.55 13.14
CA THR A 262 12.68 3.30 12.44
C THR A 262 13.37 4.26 13.43
N THR A 263 14.69 4.15 13.56
CA THR A 263 15.50 4.86 14.57
C THR A 263 16.28 6.03 13.98
N SER A 264 16.59 5.99 12.69
CA SER A 264 17.23 7.09 11.96
C SER A 264 16.46 7.45 10.69
N ARG A 265 16.45 8.75 10.36
CA ARG A 265 15.92 9.28 9.09
C ARG A 265 16.75 8.85 7.88
N ASP A 266 17.97 8.36 8.10
CA ASP A 266 18.83 7.83 7.04
C ASP A 266 18.48 6.38 6.67
N GLU A 267 17.65 5.68 7.46
CA GLU A 267 17.22 4.33 7.14
C GLU A 267 16.40 4.32 5.84
N LYS A 268 16.50 3.22 5.09
CA LYS A 268 15.79 3.04 3.82
C LYS A 268 14.27 2.98 4.00
N TRP A 269 13.82 2.48 5.14
CA TRP A 269 12.42 2.20 5.45
C TRP A 269 11.96 3.02 6.64
N TRP A 270 11.02 3.92 6.38
CA TRP A 270 10.43 4.84 7.34
C TRP A 270 9.08 4.35 7.84
N SER A 271 8.68 4.81 9.02
CA SER A 271 7.37 4.55 9.64
C SER A 271 6.97 3.07 9.54
N ARG A 272 7.84 2.19 10.04
CA ARG A 272 7.64 0.74 9.99
C ARG A 272 6.67 0.27 11.07
N GLY A 273 5.59 -0.40 10.66
CA GLY A 273 4.76 -1.22 11.56
C GLY A 273 3.41 -1.62 10.97
N HIS A 274 2.42 -1.79 11.84
CA HIS A 274 1.16 -2.50 11.54
C HIS A 274 1.44 -3.96 11.15
N ALA A 275 1.97 -4.74 12.11
CA ALA A 275 2.54 -6.05 11.83
C ALA A 275 1.59 -7.22 12.09
N THR A 276 1.66 -8.23 11.22
CA THR A 276 1.04 -9.55 11.42
C THR A 276 2.12 -10.62 11.44
N LEU A 277 2.08 -11.54 12.42
CA LEU A 277 3.01 -12.68 12.50
C LEU A 277 2.51 -13.86 11.65
N VAL A 278 3.45 -14.64 11.13
CA VAL A 278 3.15 -15.91 10.46
C VAL A 278 4.26 -16.93 10.66
N GLU A 279 3.87 -18.19 10.74
CA GLU A 279 4.80 -19.31 10.65
C GLU A 279 5.16 -19.59 9.19
N GLY A 280 6.45 -19.54 8.88
CA GLY A 280 7.03 -19.88 7.59
C GLY A 280 6.93 -21.37 7.24
N PRO A 281 7.35 -21.74 6.01
CA PRO A 281 7.14 -23.10 5.50
C PRO A 281 7.95 -24.17 6.24
N ALA A 282 9.04 -23.80 6.91
CA ALA A 282 9.88 -24.69 7.71
C ALA A 282 9.66 -24.55 9.23
N GLY A 283 8.59 -23.88 9.66
CA GLY A 283 8.28 -23.63 11.07
C GLY A 283 9.08 -22.49 11.72
N ASP A 284 9.95 -21.84 10.96
CA ASP A 284 10.54 -20.54 11.32
C ASP A 284 9.46 -19.46 11.32
N TRP A 285 9.67 -18.35 12.02
CA TRP A 285 8.65 -17.31 12.17
C TRP A 285 9.06 -16.01 11.50
N TRP A 286 8.06 -15.34 10.96
CA TRP A 286 8.20 -14.12 10.19
C TRP A 286 7.16 -13.11 10.63
N MET A 287 7.43 -11.83 10.40
CA MET A 287 6.44 -10.79 10.48
C MET A 287 6.39 -10.03 9.16
N MET A 288 5.18 -9.69 8.74
CA MET A 288 4.94 -8.74 7.66
C MET A 288 4.35 -7.48 8.25
N TYR A 289 4.80 -6.35 7.72
CA TYR A 289 4.33 -5.03 8.09
C TYR A 289 4.59 -4.10 6.91
N HIS A 290 4.15 -2.86 7.00
CA HIS A 290 4.44 -1.90 5.94
C HIS A 290 5.48 -0.85 6.39
N GLY A 291 6.02 -0.14 5.41
CA GLY A 291 6.81 1.07 5.64
C GLY A 291 6.89 1.90 4.38
N TYR A 292 7.29 3.16 4.52
CA TYR A 292 7.54 4.03 3.39
C TYR A 292 9.00 3.95 2.97
N GLU A 293 9.24 4.02 1.67
CA GLU A 293 10.60 4.06 1.16
C GLU A 293 11.15 5.49 1.25
N ASN A 294 12.31 5.63 1.86
CA ASN A 294 13.00 6.90 2.04
C ASN A 294 13.13 7.64 0.70
N GLY A 295 12.57 8.85 0.66
CA GLY A 295 12.53 9.72 -0.50
C GLY A 295 11.39 9.43 -1.49
N PHE A 296 10.62 8.36 -1.32
CA PHE A 296 9.60 7.88 -2.27
C PHE A 296 8.23 7.67 -1.62
N TRP A 297 7.78 8.62 -0.78
CA TRP A 297 6.42 8.61 -0.22
C TRP A 297 5.33 8.48 -1.28
N THR A 298 5.60 8.91 -2.52
CA THR A 298 4.68 8.77 -3.66
C THR A 298 4.35 7.32 -4.01
N LEU A 299 5.20 6.34 -3.64
CA LEU A 299 4.91 4.92 -3.83
C LEU A 299 3.92 4.35 -2.81
N GLY A 300 3.59 5.13 -1.77
CA GLY A 300 2.78 4.65 -0.66
C GLY A 300 3.54 3.73 0.29
N ARG A 301 2.77 2.99 1.09
CA ARG A 301 3.28 2.05 2.09
C ARG A 301 3.53 0.71 1.43
N GLN A 302 4.76 0.23 1.48
CA GLN A 302 5.17 -0.99 0.80
C GLN A 302 5.26 -2.14 1.80
N CYS A 303 4.94 -3.36 1.37
CA CYS A 303 4.95 -4.52 2.26
C CYS A 303 6.38 -5.02 2.48
N LEU A 304 6.78 -5.11 3.74
CA LEU A 304 8.08 -5.56 4.21
C LEU A 304 7.94 -6.92 4.90
N LEU A 305 9.00 -7.73 4.83
CA LEU A 305 9.13 -9.02 5.50
C LEU A 305 10.38 -9.00 6.40
N ASP A 306 10.21 -9.42 7.65
CA ASP A 306 11.27 -9.46 8.66
C ASP A 306 11.26 -10.80 9.41
N PRO A 307 12.39 -11.53 9.47
CA PRO A 307 12.46 -12.77 10.25
C PRO A 307 12.39 -12.46 11.74
N ILE A 308 11.70 -13.30 12.51
CA ILE A 308 11.67 -13.19 13.97
C ILE A 308 12.33 -14.39 14.63
N ALA A 309 12.87 -14.17 15.82
CA ALA A 309 13.35 -15.24 16.69
C ALA A 309 12.64 -15.19 18.04
N TRP A 310 12.11 -16.35 18.46
CA TRP A 310 11.57 -16.54 19.80
C TRP A 310 12.71 -16.63 20.82
N THR A 311 12.59 -15.89 21.91
CA THR A 311 13.54 -15.88 23.03
C THR A 311 13.18 -16.95 24.07
N ALA A 312 14.14 -17.30 24.92
CA ALA A 312 13.96 -18.36 25.92
C ALA A 312 12.86 -18.06 26.96
N ASP A 313 12.61 -16.78 27.24
CA ASP A 313 11.55 -16.28 28.12
C ASP A 313 10.20 -16.10 27.40
N GLY A 314 10.09 -16.55 26.14
CA GLY A 314 8.84 -16.60 25.40
C GLY A 314 8.39 -15.27 24.81
N TRP A 315 9.30 -14.36 24.50
CA TRP A 315 9.04 -13.19 23.65
C TRP A 315 9.58 -13.44 22.23
N PHE A 316 9.40 -12.49 21.32
CA PHE A 316 10.06 -12.50 20.03
C PHE A 316 10.77 -11.18 19.77
N LYS A 317 11.77 -11.23 18.89
CA LYS A 317 12.46 -10.05 18.36
C LYS A 317 12.59 -10.13 16.84
N ALA A 318 12.54 -8.99 16.18
CA ALA A 318 12.96 -8.86 14.79
C ALA A 318 14.45 -9.18 14.66
N THR A 319 14.84 -9.83 13.55
CA THR A 319 16.23 -10.25 13.30
C THR A 319 16.75 -9.84 11.92
N GLY A 320 15.93 -9.15 11.12
CA GLY A 320 16.34 -8.64 9.81
C GLY A 320 17.38 -7.52 9.85
N GLY A 321 17.47 -6.77 10.96
CA GLY A 321 18.45 -5.68 11.09
C GLY A 321 18.23 -4.58 10.04
N ASP A 322 19.25 -4.29 9.23
CA ASP A 322 19.14 -3.35 8.11
C ASP A 322 18.36 -3.99 6.95
N LEU A 323 17.06 -3.70 6.86
CA LEU A 323 16.16 -4.20 5.81
C LEU A 323 16.45 -3.64 4.42
N SER A 324 17.48 -2.80 4.30
CA SER A 324 18.07 -2.39 3.03
C SER A 324 19.16 -3.37 2.55
N ARG A 325 19.38 -4.48 3.25
CA ARG A 325 20.33 -5.55 2.86
C ARG A 325 19.60 -6.83 2.48
N PRO A 326 20.21 -7.67 1.62
CA PRO A 326 19.65 -8.98 1.32
C PRO A 326 19.47 -9.83 2.57
N LEU A 327 18.28 -10.39 2.76
CA LEU A 327 17.93 -11.31 3.84
C LEU A 327 17.80 -12.73 3.30
N ARG A 328 18.05 -13.75 4.12
CA ARG A 328 17.76 -15.14 3.75
C ARG A 328 16.27 -15.32 3.53
N LYS A 329 15.87 -16.05 2.49
CA LYS A 329 14.45 -16.43 2.30
C LYS A 329 13.98 -17.40 3.39
N PRO A 330 12.66 -17.47 3.66
CA PRO A 330 12.07 -18.56 4.41
C PRO A 330 12.48 -19.91 3.84
N ARG A 331 12.83 -20.84 4.71
CA ARG A 331 13.25 -22.19 4.29
C ARG A 331 12.02 -23.03 3.91
N GLY A 332 12.22 -23.99 3.00
CA GLY A 332 11.18 -24.95 2.64
C GLY A 332 10.03 -24.41 1.77
N GLY A 333 10.03 -23.11 1.44
CA GLY A 333 9.02 -22.51 0.58
C GLY A 333 9.16 -22.89 -0.89
N GLN A 334 8.04 -22.93 -1.61
CA GLN A 334 8.02 -23.15 -3.05
C GLN A 334 7.89 -21.80 -3.76
N ALA A 335 8.92 -21.39 -4.50
CA ALA A 335 8.87 -20.15 -5.27
C ALA A 335 7.78 -20.23 -6.36
N GLY A 336 7.02 -19.14 -6.49
CA GLY A 336 5.93 -19.00 -7.45
C GLY A 336 6.07 -17.75 -8.33
N PRO A 337 5.00 -17.38 -9.06
CA PRO A 337 4.94 -16.08 -9.73
C PRO A 337 5.01 -14.92 -8.72
N HIS A 338 5.47 -13.77 -9.19
CA HIS A 338 5.58 -12.56 -8.38
C HIS A 338 5.11 -11.35 -9.19
N GLY A 339 4.20 -10.57 -8.61
CA GLY A 339 3.57 -9.42 -9.25
C GLY A 339 2.60 -9.81 -10.36
N LEU A 340 2.33 -8.85 -11.23
CA LEU A 340 1.51 -8.98 -12.43
C LEU A 340 2.08 -8.07 -13.53
N ALA A 341 1.77 -8.38 -14.79
CA ALA A 341 2.05 -7.45 -15.89
C ALA A 341 1.11 -6.24 -15.79
N LEU A 342 1.66 -5.04 -15.90
CA LEU A 342 0.93 -3.77 -15.89
C LEU A 342 0.63 -3.26 -17.30
N SER A 343 1.24 -3.84 -18.35
CA SER A 343 0.78 -3.65 -19.72
C SER A 343 -0.60 -4.30 -19.93
N ASP A 344 -1.41 -3.66 -20.76
CA ASP A 344 -2.76 -4.10 -21.07
C ASP A 344 -3.17 -3.72 -22.50
N ASP A 345 -3.48 -4.72 -23.32
CA ASP A 345 -4.09 -4.52 -24.64
C ASP A 345 -5.62 -4.34 -24.54
N PHE A 346 -6.17 -4.55 -23.34
CA PHE A 346 -7.59 -4.50 -23.02
C PHE A 346 -8.43 -5.53 -23.81
N SER A 347 -7.85 -6.70 -24.12
CA SER A 347 -8.59 -7.81 -24.73
C SER A 347 -9.53 -8.50 -23.74
N ALA A 348 -9.30 -8.34 -22.43
CA ALA A 348 -10.11 -8.87 -21.35
C ALA A 348 -10.10 -7.93 -20.14
N SER A 349 -11.14 -8.03 -19.30
CA SER A 349 -11.21 -7.24 -18.07
C SER A 349 -10.19 -7.71 -17.04
N LYS A 350 -9.36 -6.78 -16.55
CA LYS A 350 -8.48 -6.96 -15.39
C LYS A 350 -8.93 -6.15 -14.17
N MET A 351 -10.22 -5.80 -14.12
CA MET A 351 -10.82 -5.08 -12.98
C MET A 351 -10.64 -5.85 -11.67
N GLY A 352 -10.34 -5.12 -10.62
CA GLY A 352 -10.07 -5.63 -9.27
C GLY A 352 -8.65 -6.15 -9.07
N VAL A 353 -8.02 -6.79 -10.07
CA VAL A 353 -6.65 -7.33 -9.92
C VAL A 353 -5.59 -6.31 -10.35
N GLN A 354 -5.78 -5.66 -11.50
CA GLN A 354 -4.90 -4.58 -11.96
C GLN A 354 -5.59 -3.22 -11.83
N TRP A 355 -6.82 -3.13 -12.34
CA TRP A 355 -7.53 -1.86 -12.47
C TRP A 355 -8.60 -1.68 -11.40
N ALA A 356 -8.65 -0.50 -10.81
CA ALA A 356 -9.73 -0.08 -9.93
C ALA A 356 -10.08 1.39 -10.20
N PHE A 357 -11.36 1.73 -10.12
CA PHE A 357 -11.75 3.14 -10.08
C PHE A 357 -11.33 3.75 -8.75
N ALA A 358 -10.85 4.99 -8.78
CA ALA A 358 -10.54 5.75 -7.57
C ALA A 358 -11.79 6.55 -7.13
N ASP A 359 -12.29 6.28 -5.93
CA ASP A 359 -13.51 6.85 -5.33
C ASP A 359 -14.76 6.74 -6.25
N PRO A 360 -15.11 5.53 -6.74
CA PRO A 360 -16.24 5.37 -7.65
C PRO A 360 -17.58 5.59 -6.96
N ALA A 361 -18.52 6.20 -7.68
CA ALA A 361 -19.92 6.17 -7.29
C ALA A 361 -20.55 4.79 -7.58
N ALA A 362 -21.75 4.56 -7.06
CA ALA A 362 -22.54 3.42 -7.50
C ALA A 362 -22.76 3.46 -9.03
N GLY A 363 -22.57 2.33 -9.70
CA GLY A 363 -22.68 2.23 -11.16
C GLY A 363 -21.47 2.73 -11.95
N GLU A 364 -20.36 3.14 -11.30
CA GLU A 364 -19.18 3.64 -12.02
C GLU A 364 -18.60 2.60 -13.00
N ALA A 365 -18.71 1.31 -12.66
CA ALA A 365 -18.30 0.20 -13.51
C ALA A 365 -19.05 0.14 -14.86
N ASP A 366 -20.28 0.66 -14.92
CA ASP A 366 -21.09 0.66 -16.15
C ASP A 366 -20.52 1.59 -17.23
N ARG A 367 -19.57 2.46 -16.86
CA ARG A 367 -18.83 3.30 -17.81
C ARG A 367 -17.85 2.49 -18.67
N LEU A 368 -17.50 1.27 -18.26
CA LEU A 368 -16.51 0.44 -18.94
C LEU A 368 -17.15 -0.53 -19.93
N ARG A 369 -16.62 -0.56 -21.15
CA ARG A 369 -16.89 -1.59 -22.14
C ARG A 369 -15.58 -2.03 -22.80
N TYR A 370 -15.53 -3.25 -23.29
CA TYR A 370 -14.37 -3.78 -24.02
C TYR A 370 -14.78 -4.01 -25.47
N ASP A 371 -14.26 -3.19 -26.38
CA ASP A 371 -14.57 -3.22 -27.82
C ASP A 371 -13.32 -2.77 -28.60
N SER A 372 -12.51 -3.76 -29.00
CA SER A 372 -11.21 -3.55 -29.65
C SER A 372 -10.34 -2.55 -28.87
N GLY A 373 -10.29 -2.71 -27.54
CA GLY A 373 -9.74 -1.76 -26.58
C GLY A 373 -10.67 -1.50 -25.40
N LEU A 374 -10.20 -0.73 -24.43
CA LEU A 374 -11.02 -0.23 -23.32
C LEU A 374 -11.79 0.99 -23.79
N VAL A 375 -13.12 0.93 -23.69
CA VAL A 375 -14.02 2.06 -23.90
C VAL A 375 -14.46 2.58 -22.54
N LEU A 376 -14.22 3.86 -22.27
CA LEU A 376 -14.63 4.53 -21.03
C LEU A 376 -15.60 5.67 -21.39
N ALA A 377 -16.84 5.56 -20.93
CA ALA A 377 -17.81 6.64 -21.04
C ALA A 377 -17.33 7.86 -20.24
N ALA A 378 -17.24 8.99 -20.92
CA ALA A 378 -16.85 10.26 -20.33
C ALA A 378 -17.93 10.78 -19.38
N ARG A 379 -17.48 11.40 -18.29
CA ARG A 379 -18.35 12.01 -17.27
C ARG A 379 -17.63 13.19 -16.62
N GLY A 380 -18.38 14.12 -16.04
CA GLY A 380 -17.80 15.23 -15.29
C GLY A 380 -17.02 16.17 -16.19
N THR A 381 -16.11 16.94 -15.59
CA THR A 381 -15.37 18.01 -16.26
C THR A 381 -13.87 17.76 -16.28
N ALA A 382 -13.32 17.08 -15.27
CA ALA A 382 -11.90 16.78 -15.11
C ALA A 382 -11.71 15.57 -14.16
N PRO A 383 -10.48 15.10 -13.89
CA PRO A 383 -10.28 13.97 -12.97
C PRO A 383 -10.84 14.17 -11.55
N LYS A 384 -11.06 15.42 -11.13
CA LYS A 384 -11.65 15.74 -9.82
C LYS A 384 -13.11 15.30 -9.64
N ASP A 385 -13.85 15.16 -10.75
CA ASP A 385 -15.28 14.80 -10.80
C ASP A 385 -15.57 13.74 -11.88
N SER A 386 -14.52 13.11 -12.41
CA SER A 386 -14.54 11.93 -13.26
C SER A 386 -13.56 10.91 -12.69
N PRO A 387 -14.03 9.97 -11.84
CA PRO A 387 -13.19 8.95 -11.24
C PRO A 387 -12.30 8.28 -12.28
N PRO A 388 -10.96 8.37 -12.14
CA PRO A 388 -10.03 7.71 -13.05
C PRO A 388 -9.98 6.21 -12.77
N LEU A 389 -9.64 5.45 -13.79
CA LEU A 389 -9.26 4.05 -13.68
C LEU A 389 -7.76 3.98 -13.38
N THR A 390 -7.38 3.43 -12.23
CA THR A 390 -6.01 3.46 -11.71
C THR A 390 -5.45 2.06 -11.46
N PHE A 391 -4.12 1.95 -11.39
CA PHE A 391 -3.41 0.76 -10.92
C PHE A 391 -2.22 1.16 -10.03
N ILE A 392 -1.70 0.21 -9.26
CA ILE A 392 -0.53 0.44 -8.38
C ILE A 392 0.75 0.26 -9.21
N ALA A 393 1.61 1.28 -9.20
CA ALA A 393 2.97 1.19 -9.72
C ALA A 393 3.96 1.20 -8.55
N GLY A 394 4.86 0.21 -8.53
CA GLY A 394 5.81 0.00 -7.45
C GLY A 394 7.24 0.40 -7.78
N ASP A 395 7.53 1.02 -8.92
CA ASP A 395 8.90 1.34 -9.33
C ASP A 395 9.25 2.81 -9.13
N GLN A 396 10.49 3.09 -8.73
CA GLN A 396 10.98 4.46 -8.53
C GLN A 396 11.05 5.27 -9.84
N ALA A 397 11.18 4.57 -10.97
CA ALA A 397 11.16 5.14 -12.30
C ALA A 397 10.44 4.16 -13.24
N TYR A 398 9.53 4.68 -14.07
CA TYR A 398 8.76 3.90 -15.04
C TYR A 398 8.27 4.76 -16.20
N GLU A 399 7.90 4.08 -17.27
CA GLU A 399 7.31 4.65 -18.46
C GLU A 399 6.01 3.90 -18.79
N ILE A 400 4.98 4.66 -19.11
CA ILE A 400 3.69 4.17 -19.58
C ILE A 400 3.43 4.78 -20.94
N GLU A 401 3.09 3.95 -21.91
CA GLU A 401 2.55 4.41 -23.18
C GLU A 401 1.14 3.87 -23.37
N VAL A 402 0.27 4.63 -24.04
CA VAL A 402 -1.09 4.21 -24.34
C VAL A 402 -1.58 4.94 -25.59
N ASP A 403 -2.31 4.24 -26.45
CA ASP A 403 -3.04 4.85 -27.54
C ASP A 403 -4.37 5.39 -27.01
N ILE A 404 -4.61 6.69 -27.17
CA ILE A 404 -5.80 7.37 -26.65
C ILE A 404 -6.59 7.95 -27.83
N GLU A 405 -7.88 7.63 -27.87
CA GLU A 405 -8.88 8.31 -28.69
C GLU A 405 -9.82 9.08 -27.76
N ALA A 406 -9.72 10.42 -27.80
CA ALA A 406 -10.57 11.30 -27.02
C ALA A 406 -12.01 11.35 -27.57
N PRO A 407 -13.02 11.54 -26.69
CA PRO A 407 -14.41 11.70 -27.13
C PRO A 407 -14.58 12.92 -28.05
N ALA A 408 -15.65 12.93 -28.84
CA ALA A 408 -15.94 14.05 -29.74
C ALA A 408 -16.23 15.35 -28.99
N ASP A 409 -16.86 15.25 -27.83
CA ASP A 409 -17.27 16.38 -26.98
C ASP A 409 -16.75 16.18 -25.55
N GLY A 410 -15.42 16.16 -25.42
CA GLY A 410 -14.77 15.96 -24.14
C GLY A 410 -13.27 15.76 -24.28
N SER A 411 -12.63 15.34 -23.18
CA SER A 411 -11.20 15.05 -23.15
C SER A 411 -10.91 13.69 -22.54
N ALA A 412 -9.77 13.12 -22.91
CA ALA A 412 -9.24 11.91 -22.31
C ALA A 412 -7.73 12.05 -22.09
N GLY A 413 -7.17 11.29 -21.16
CA GLY A 413 -5.75 11.41 -20.85
C GLY A 413 -5.20 10.36 -19.91
N ILE A 414 -3.91 10.53 -19.63
CA ILE A 414 -3.14 9.76 -18.67
C ILE A 414 -2.64 10.69 -17.56
N LEU A 415 -2.68 10.20 -16.33
CA LEU A 415 -2.34 10.97 -15.15
C LEU A 415 -1.62 10.13 -14.11
N LEU A 416 -1.02 10.81 -13.14
CA LEU A 416 -0.67 10.28 -11.84
C LEU A 416 -1.64 10.87 -10.81
N PHE A 417 -2.46 10.02 -10.19
CA PHE A 417 -3.54 10.35 -9.27
C PHE A 417 -3.16 10.03 -7.83
N TYR A 418 -3.22 11.03 -6.94
CA TYR A 418 -3.19 10.78 -5.51
C TYR A 418 -4.62 10.85 -4.94
N ASP A 419 -5.31 11.97 -5.20
CA ASP A 419 -6.75 12.12 -4.96
C ASP A 419 -7.35 13.19 -5.87
N LYS A 420 -8.65 13.47 -5.73
CA LYS A 420 -9.39 14.46 -6.53
C LYS A 420 -8.91 15.92 -6.44
N GLN A 421 -8.04 16.26 -5.49
CA GLN A 421 -7.43 17.59 -5.34
C GLN A 421 -5.93 17.58 -5.61
N LEU A 422 -5.26 16.43 -5.58
CA LEU A 422 -3.84 16.30 -5.86
C LEU A 422 -3.59 15.23 -6.91
N TYR A 423 -3.39 15.68 -8.15
CA TYR A 423 -3.00 14.84 -9.28
C TYR A 423 -2.26 15.68 -10.32
N CYS A 424 -1.56 15.00 -11.22
CA CYS A 424 -0.88 15.63 -12.34
C CYS A 424 -1.02 14.78 -13.61
N GLY A 425 -0.94 15.37 -14.79
CA GLY A 425 -1.18 14.61 -16.02
C GLY A 425 -1.35 15.47 -17.27
N LEU A 426 -1.56 14.77 -18.38
CA LEU A 426 -1.86 15.36 -19.68
C LEU A 426 -3.13 14.73 -20.23
N SER A 427 -4.11 15.56 -20.56
CA SER A 427 -5.26 15.16 -21.37
C SER A 427 -5.38 16.03 -22.61
N PHE A 428 -6.29 15.68 -23.50
CA PHE A 428 -6.55 16.45 -24.71
C PHE A 428 -7.95 16.21 -25.25
N ASP A 429 -8.44 17.19 -25.99
CA ASP A 429 -9.59 17.10 -26.88
C ASP A 429 -9.11 17.19 -28.35
N GLY A 430 -10.03 17.41 -29.30
CA GLY A 430 -9.70 17.49 -30.72
C GLY A 430 -8.86 18.72 -31.13
N GLU A 431 -8.79 19.74 -30.30
CA GLU A 431 -8.19 21.04 -30.63
C GLU A 431 -7.12 21.49 -29.63
N ARG A 432 -7.17 21.01 -28.38
CA ARG A 432 -6.33 21.49 -27.27
C ARG A 432 -5.86 20.34 -26.39
N PHE A 433 -4.64 20.50 -25.88
CA PHE A 433 -4.21 19.76 -24.70
C PHE A 433 -4.81 20.39 -23.43
N VAL A 434 -4.76 19.68 -22.32
CA VAL A 434 -5.03 20.19 -20.98
C VAL A 434 -3.96 19.65 -20.05
N THR A 435 -3.18 20.56 -19.44
CA THR A 435 -2.18 20.17 -18.44
C THR A 435 -2.79 20.21 -17.04
N HIS A 436 -2.65 19.13 -16.30
CA HIS A 436 -3.12 19.00 -14.92
C HIS A 436 -1.92 19.07 -13.96
N GLN A 437 -1.96 19.98 -12.99
CA GLN A 437 -0.91 20.10 -11.98
C GLN A 437 -1.53 20.53 -10.65
N TYR A 438 -1.18 19.85 -9.55
CA TYR A 438 -1.76 20.06 -8.22
C TYR A 438 -3.30 19.97 -8.24
N GLY A 439 -3.84 19.06 -9.06
CA GLY A 439 -5.28 18.89 -9.28
C GLY A 439 -5.99 20.05 -10.01
N MET A 440 -5.23 20.98 -10.58
CA MET A 440 -5.76 22.13 -11.34
C MET A 440 -5.43 22.02 -12.83
N GLU A 441 -6.35 22.47 -13.68
CA GLU A 441 -6.05 22.78 -15.07
C GLU A 441 -5.19 24.05 -15.15
N ARG A 442 -4.03 23.97 -15.80
CA ARG A 442 -3.03 25.07 -15.83
C ARG A 442 -2.74 25.60 -17.23
N GLY A 443 -3.33 25.05 -18.27
CA GLY A 443 -3.07 25.47 -19.65
C GLY A 443 -3.82 24.63 -20.67
N ARG A 444 -4.17 25.26 -21.80
CA ARG A 444 -4.82 24.62 -22.93
C ARG A 444 -4.15 24.93 -24.27
N PRO A 445 -2.88 24.51 -24.48
CA PRO A 445 -2.17 24.79 -25.72
C PRO A 445 -2.81 24.04 -26.89
N ALA A 446 -2.58 24.53 -28.11
CA ALA A 446 -3.11 23.92 -29.33
C ALA A 446 -2.62 22.47 -29.48
N ASN A 447 -3.53 21.58 -29.87
CA ASN A 447 -3.26 20.19 -30.19
C ASN A 447 -3.25 19.98 -31.70
N PRO A 448 -2.07 19.79 -32.33
CA PRO A 448 -1.97 19.57 -33.78
C PRO A 448 -2.28 18.13 -34.19
N ASN A 449 -2.42 17.19 -33.24
CA ASN A 449 -2.56 15.76 -33.51
C ASN A 449 -4.03 15.31 -33.60
N GLY A 450 -4.98 16.19 -33.30
CA GLY A 450 -6.40 15.85 -33.23
C GLY A 450 -6.73 14.89 -32.07
N ARG A 451 -7.82 14.13 -32.22
CA ARG A 451 -8.38 13.29 -31.14
C ARG A 451 -7.70 11.94 -30.93
N LYS A 452 -6.73 11.55 -31.76
CA LYS A 452 -6.09 10.23 -31.69
C LYS A 452 -4.58 10.40 -31.66
N MET A 453 -3.95 9.89 -30.60
CA MET A 453 -2.50 9.83 -30.53
C MET A 453 -2.06 8.80 -29.50
N ARG A 454 -0.80 8.37 -29.63
CA ARG A 454 -0.09 7.67 -28.57
C ARG A 454 0.50 8.68 -27.60
N VAL A 455 0.31 8.45 -26.31
CA VAL A 455 0.84 9.30 -25.24
C VAL A 455 1.78 8.47 -24.38
N ARG A 456 2.94 9.04 -24.06
CA ARG A 456 3.92 8.47 -23.13
C ARG A 456 4.00 9.35 -21.89
N LEU A 457 3.76 8.77 -20.72
CA LEU A 457 4.04 9.34 -19.41
C LEU A 457 5.28 8.64 -18.86
N ARG A 458 6.34 9.40 -18.55
CA ARG A 458 7.50 8.88 -17.81
C ARG A 458 7.57 9.56 -16.46
N ASN A 459 7.58 8.78 -15.39
CA ASN A 459 7.96 9.22 -14.05
C ASN A 459 9.38 8.69 -13.80
N ASP A 460 10.35 9.58 -13.63
CA ASP A 460 11.71 9.21 -13.25
C ASP A 460 12.05 9.92 -11.95
N ARG A 461 11.93 9.20 -10.83
CA ARG A 461 12.30 9.68 -9.50
C ARG A 461 11.64 11.05 -9.20
N HIS A 462 10.32 11.09 -9.39
CA HIS A 462 9.42 12.24 -9.20
C HIS A 462 9.43 13.30 -10.29
N ILE A 463 10.21 13.13 -11.36
CA ILE A 463 10.13 14.00 -12.53
C ILE A 463 9.23 13.37 -13.57
N VAL A 464 8.06 13.98 -13.78
CA VAL A 464 7.06 13.54 -14.76
C VAL A 464 7.23 14.30 -16.06
N THR A 465 7.34 13.55 -17.15
CA THR A 465 7.44 14.08 -18.52
C THR A 465 6.41 13.40 -19.41
N PHE A 466 5.96 14.14 -20.42
CA PHE A 466 4.99 13.65 -21.40
C PHE A 466 5.58 13.72 -22.80
N HIS A 467 5.29 12.72 -23.63
CA HIS A 467 5.55 12.75 -25.06
C HIS A 467 4.28 12.35 -25.80
N THR A 468 4.05 12.95 -26.96
CA THR A 468 2.91 12.64 -27.83
C THR A 468 3.39 12.19 -29.20
N SER A 469 2.63 11.30 -29.82
CA SER A 469 2.95 10.77 -31.13
C SER A 469 1.66 10.52 -31.94
N PRO A 470 1.42 11.23 -33.04
CA PRO A 470 0.23 11.02 -33.88
C PRO A 470 0.29 9.70 -34.67
N ASP A 471 1.49 9.15 -34.91
CA ASP A 471 1.75 7.96 -35.73
C ASP A 471 2.29 6.76 -34.92
N GLY A 472 2.51 6.95 -33.60
CA GLY A 472 3.12 5.96 -32.71
C GLY A 472 4.64 5.75 -32.93
N ARG A 473 5.28 6.54 -33.79
CA ARG A 473 6.69 6.39 -34.19
C ARG A 473 7.50 7.65 -33.91
N THR A 474 6.96 8.80 -34.31
CA THR A 474 7.59 10.11 -34.15
C THR A 474 7.11 10.73 -32.85
N TRP A 475 8.04 10.93 -31.91
CA TRP A 475 7.71 11.43 -30.57
C TRP A 475 8.10 12.89 -30.41
N THR A 476 7.15 13.70 -29.94
CA THR A 476 7.39 15.09 -29.54
C THR A 476 7.29 15.16 -28.02
N LYS A 477 8.36 15.64 -27.37
CA LYS A 477 8.33 15.92 -25.93
C LYS A 477 7.46 17.14 -25.67
N PHE A 478 6.51 17.00 -24.75
CA PHE A 478 5.69 18.11 -24.28
C PHE A 478 6.57 19.07 -23.46
N ASP A 479 6.37 20.37 -23.63
CA ASP A 479 7.23 21.41 -23.06
C ASP A 479 7.20 21.44 -21.53
N ARG A 480 6.01 21.22 -20.95
CA ARG A 480 5.78 21.20 -19.50
C ARG A 480 6.11 19.85 -18.88
N GLN A 481 6.89 19.91 -17.80
CA GLN A 481 7.28 18.79 -16.95
C GLN A 481 6.83 19.09 -15.53
N MET A 482 6.71 18.06 -14.68
CA MET A 482 6.16 18.20 -13.33
C MET A 482 7.07 17.52 -12.31
N GLU A 483 7.22 18.13 -11.15
CA GLU A 483 7.90 17.58 -9.98
C GLU A 483 6.81 17.15 -8.99
N VAL A 484 6.82 15.88 -8.57
CA VAL A 484 5.74 15.26 -7.79
C VAL A 484 6.18 14.71 -6.44
N SER A 485 7.39 15.02 -5.95
CA SER A 485 7.89 14.50 -4.68
C SER A 485 6.98 14.87 -3.50
N GLY A 486 6.24 15.99 -3.57
CA GLY A 486 5.25 16.39 -2.57
C GLY A 486 3.85 15.77 -2.72
N TYR A 487 3.63 14.83 -3.65
CA TYR A 487 2.30 14.26 -3.91
C TYR A 487 2.04 13.05 -3.02
N HIS A 488 1.95 13.32 -1.72
CA HIS A 488 1.82 12.29 -0.69
C HIS A 488 1.03 12.78 0.54
N HIS A 489 0.69 11.84 1.42
CA HIS A 489 -0.07 12.05 2.64
C HIS A 489 0.45 13.16 3.57
N ASN A 490 1.77 13.33 3.76
CA ASN A 490 2.29 14.42 4.59
C ASN A 490 2.03 15.85 4.04
N VAL A 491 1.67 15.99 2.76
CA VAL A 491 1.28 17.28 2.15
C VAL A 491 -0.24 17.38 2.03
N ARG A 492 -0.90 16.28 1.66
CA ARG A 492 -2.30 16.28 1.25
C ARG A 492 -3.28 15.73 2.27
N GLY A 493 -2.80 14.92 3.22
CA GLY A 493 -3.61 14.03 4.04
C GLY A 493 -4.03 12.77 3.29
N GLY A 494 -4.87 11.95 3.92
CA GLY A 494 -5.22 10.62 3.41
C GLY A 494 -4.06 9.63 3.55
N PHE A 495 -4.17 8.46 2.93
CA PHE A 495 -3.18 7.38 3.05
C PHE A 495 -2.95 6.61 1.75
N MET A 496 -3.30 7.22 0.62
CA MET A 496 -3.14 6.68 -0.72
C MET A 496 -1.72 6.88 -1.24
N ALA A 497 -1.46 6.43 -2.46
CA ALA A 497 -0.24 6.66 -3.21
C ALA A 497 -0.51 7.36 -4.54
N LEU A 498 0.55 7.84 -5.17
CA LEU A 498 0.49 8.46 -6.49
C LEU A 498 0.44 7.37 -7.57
N ARG A 499 -0.77 7.07 -8.05
CA ARG A 499 -1.07 5.94 -8.94
C ARG A 499 -1.23 6.39 -10.40
N PRO A 500 -0.66 5.68 -11.39
CA PRO A 500 -1.03 5.91 -12.77
C PRO A 500 -2.52 5.67 -13.00
N GLY A 501 -3.11 6.46 -13.90
CA GLY A 501 -4.52 6.30 -14.24
C GLY A 501 -4.91 6.85 -15.60
N LEU A 502 -6.03 6.32 -16.10
CA LEU A 502 -6.71 6.74 -17.32
C LEU A 502 -8.03 7.39 -16.95
N PHE A 503 -8.43 8.43 -17.66
CA PHE A 503 -9.72 9.08 -17.43
C PHE A 503 -10.33 9.65 -18.70
N ALA A 504 -11.65 9.88 -18.65
CA ALA A 504 -12.41 10.53 -19.70
C ALA A 504 -13.44 11.51 -19.09
N ALA A 505 -13.45 12.75 -19.58
CA ALA A 505 -14.34 13.81 -19.11
C ALA A 505 -15.13 14.45 -20.25
N GLY A 506 -16.30 15.02 -19.95
CA GLY A 506 -17.26 15.51 -20.95
C GLY A 506 -18.32 14.47 -21.35
N ARG A 507 -18.67 14.43 -22.64
CA ARG A 507 -19.71 13.57 -23.23
C ARG A 507 -19.13 12.65 -24.31
N GLY A 508 -19.67 11.43 -24.38
CA GLY A 508 -19.28 10.41 -25.35
C GLY A 508 -18.26 9.42 -24.79
N ASP A 509 -17.58 8.70 -25.68
CA ASP A 509 -16.70 7.59 -25.33
C ASP A 509 -15.24 7.93 -25.62
N ALA A 510 -14.36 7.71 -24.64
CA ALA A 510 -12.93 7.59 -24.88
C ALA A 510 -12.56 6.14 -25.18
N ARG A 511 -11.54 5.92 -26.02
CA ARG A 511 -10.98 4.57 -26.25
C ARG A 511 -9.50 4.53 -25.92
N PHE A 512 -9.08 3.51 -25.19
CA PHE A 512 -7.69 3.24 -24.81
C PHE A 512 -7.24 1.90 -25.36
N ARG A 513 -6.03 1.84 -25.93
CA ARG A 513 -5.45 0.62 -26.51
C ARG A 513 -3.97 0.52 -26.23
N ASN A 514 -3.45 -0.70 -26.27
CA ASN A 514 -2.01 -0.99 -26.27
C ASN A 514 -1.25 -0.26 -25.17
N LEU A 515 -1.78 -0.31 -23.94
CA LEU A 515 -1.08 0.25 -22.80
C LEU A 515 0.15 -0.61 -22.50
N THR A 516 1.32 0.00 -22.50
CA THR A 516 2.57 -0.67 -22.14
C THR A 516 3.16 -0.03 -20.91
N TYR A 517 3.55 -0.86 -19.93
CA TYR A 517 4.32 -0.44 -18.77
C TYR A 517 5.75 -0.95 -18.88
N ARG A 518 6.71 -0.13 -18.49
CA ARG A 518 8.12 -0.51 -18.39
C ARG A 518 8.77 0.18 -17.20
N ALA A 519 9.26 -0.61 -16.24
CA ALA A 519 10.12 -0.08 -15.19
C ALA A 519 11.47 0.33 -15.78
N LEU A 520 12.02 1.43 -15.26
CA LEU A 520 13.31 1.97 -15.68
C LEU A 520 14.37 1.68 -14.60
N PRO A 521 15.64 1.48 -14.98
CA PRO A 521 16.72 1.11 -14.06
C PRO A 521 17.10 2.21 -13.05
#